data_AF-A0A2V9W7R0-F1
#
_entry.id   AF-A0A2V9W7R0-F1
#
_cell.length_a   1.000
_cell.length_b   1.000
_cell.length_c   1.000
_cell.angle_alpha   90.00
_cell.angle_beta   90.00
_cell.angle_gamma   90.00
#
_symmetry.space_group_name_H-M   'P 1'
#
loop_
_entity.id
_entity.type
_entity.pdbx_description
1 polymer ?
#
loop_
_entity_poly.entity_id
_entity_poly.type
_entity_poly.pdbx_seq_one_letter_code
_entity_poly.pdbx_strand_id
1 'polypeptide(L)'
;MLPELKKLEGYRGGYVLRNDGPREVEFVVVNLFDSLDAVKRFAGDNHTTAVFEPEATRLLSRIEPRATHYDVRANTVAVETLKPSSFKDTDL
;
A
#
# COMPACT_ATOMS: atom_id res chain seq x y z
N MET A 1 -5.90 -3.83 -9.03
CA MET A 1 -5.02 -3.07 -8.11
C MET A 1 -4.50 -3.92 -6.93
N LEU A 2 -5.14 -4.01 -5.75
CA LEU A 2 -4.52 -4.64 -4.56
C LEU A 2 -4.19 -6.15 -4.67
N PRO A 3 -5.04 -7.03 -5.24
CA PRO A 3 -4.71 -8.46 -5.35
C PRO A 3 -3.57 -8.76 -6.33
N GLU A 4 -3.38 -7.91 -7.34
CA GLU A 4 -2.40 -8.11 -8.41
C GLU A 4 -0.98 -7.83 -7.95
N LEU A 5 -0.80 -6.96 -6.95
CA LEU A 5 0.50 -6.65 -6.35
C LEU A 5 1.18 -7.89 -5.75
N LYS A 6 0.39 -8.86 -5.28
CA LYS A 6 0.91 -10.14 -4.74
C LYS A 6 1.72 -10.94 -5.76
N LYS A 7 1.54 -10.67 -7.06
CA LYS A 7 2.27 -11.36 -8.13
C LYS A 7 3.62 -10.70 -8.43
N LEU A 8 3.88 -9.51 -7.89
CA LEU A 8 5.12 -8.80 -8.13
C LEU A 8 6.25 -9.40 -7.28
N GLU A 9 7.33 -9.79 -7.94
CA GLU A 9 8.51 -10.32 -7.28
C GLU A 9 9.07 -9.33 -6.26
N GLY A 10 9.16 -9.76 -5.00
CA GLY A 10 9.66 -8.96 -3.90
C GLY A 10 8.59 -8.17 -3.15
N TYR A 11 7.31 -8.24 -3.54
CA TYR A 11 6.21 -7.68 -2.75
C TYR A 11 5.88 -8.59 -1.56
N ARG A 12 5.82 -8.01 -0.36
CA ARG A 12 5.59 -8.72 0.91
C ARG A 12 4.20 -8.48 1.50
N GLY A 13 3.36 -7.74 0.78
CA GLY A 13 2.04 -7.34 1.23
C GLY A 13 1.98 -5.86 1.57
N GLY A 14 0.85 -5.45 2.11
CA GLY A 14 0.63 -4.06 2.47
C GLY A 14 -0.57 -3.90 3.38
N TYR A 15 -0.67 -2.69 3.93
CA TYR A 15 -1.72 -2.27 4.84
C TYR A 15 -2.40 -1.04 4.26
N VAL A 16 -3.72 -0.99 4.41
CA VAL A 16 -4.48 0.25 4.31
C VAL A 16 -4.84 0.62 5.73
N LEU A 17 -4.26 1.71 6.21
CA LEU A 17 -4.52 2.27 7.53
C LEU A 17 -5.54 3.38 7.38
N ARG A 18 -6.43 3.47 8.36
CA ARG A 18 -7.43 4.54 8.46
C ARG A 18 -7.30 5.18 9.84
N ASN A 19 -7.29 6.49 9.87
CA ASN A 19 -7.31 7.28 11.11
C ASN A 19 -8.45 8.30 11.04
N ASP A 20 -9.41 8.19 11.96
CA ASP A 20 -10.56 9.08 12.04
C ASP A 20 -10.20 10.29 12.91
N GLY A 21 -9.83 11.40 12.25
CA GLY A 21 -9.55 12.68 12.90
C GLY A 21 -10.83 13.49 13.15
N PRO A 22 -10.73 14.58 13.94
CA PRO A 22 -11.90 15.39 14.30
C PRO A 22 -12.50 16.19 13.12
N ARG A 23 -11.75 16.35 12.01
CA ARG A 23 -12.19 17.11 10.83
C ARG A 23 -12.03 16.36 9.52
N GLU A 24 -11.13 15.38 9.47
CA GLU A 24 -10.75 14.66 8.27
C GLU A 24 -10.50 13.20 8.63
N VAL A 25 -10.77 12.32 7.67
CA VAL A 25 -10.36 10.91 7.73
C VAL A 25 -9.09 10.78 6.89
N GLU A 26 -8.03 10.27 7.51
CA GLU A 26 -6.76 10.02 6.83
C GLU A 26 -6.66 8.54 6.45
N PHE A 27 -6.21 8.29 5.22
CA PHE A 27 -5.86 6.95 4.74
C PHE A 27 -4.37 6.90 4.42
N VAL A 28 -3.69 5.88 4.92
CA VAL A 28 -2.27 5.63 4.63
C VAL A 28 -2.11 4.24 4.04
N VAL A 29 -1.46 4.15 2.89
CA VAL A 29 -1.11 2.86 2.27
C VAL A 29 0.36 2.57 2.55
N VAL A 30 0.62 1.48 3.26
CA VAL A 30 1.97 0.99 3.52
C VAL A 30 2.19 -0.27 2.70
N ASN A 31 3.19 -0.25 1.82
CA ASN A 31 3.58 -1.43 1.03
C ASN A 31 4.94 -1.93 1.50
N LEU A 32 5.05 -3.24 1.71
CA LEU A 32 6.27 -3.89 2.14
C LEU A 32 6.94 -4.59 0.95
N PHE A 33 8.25 -4.41 0.85
CA PHE A 33 9.07 -4.99 -0.21
C PHE A 33 10.36 -5.57 0.36
N ASP A 34 10.96 -6.51 -0.38
CA ASP A 34 12.27 -7.08 -0.06
C ASP A 34 13.42 -6.09 -0.17
N SER A 35 13.31 -5.13 -1.09
CA SER A 35 14.35 -4.17 -1.37
C SER A 35 13.81 -2.93 -2.08
N LEU A 36 14.60 -1.86 -2.08
CA LEU A 36 14.29 -0.66 -2.86
C LEU A 36 14.25 -0.94 -4.37
N ASP A 37 14.98 -1.94 -4.87
CA ASP A 37 14.90 -2.32 -6.28
C ASP A 37 13.57 -2.98 -6.63
N ALA A 38 12.96 -3.73 -5.70
CA ALA A 38 11.59 -4.22 -5.86
C ALA A 38 10.57 -3.07 -5.87
N VAL A 39 10.79 -2.04 -5.05
CA VAL A 39 9.99 -0.80 -5.06
C VAL A 39 10.09 -0.09 -6.40
N LYS A 40 11.30 0.05 -6.98
CA LYS A 40 11.49 0.68 -8.30
C LYS A 40 10.83 -0.11 -9.41
N ARG A 41 10.88 -1.45 -9.37
CA ARG A 41 10.14 -2.30 -10.32
C ARG A 41 8.63 -2.10 -10.23
N PHE A 42 8.12 -1.82 -9.03
CA PHE A 42 6.71 -1.52 -8.82
C PHE A 42 6.30 -0.12 -9.31
N ALA A 43 7.00 0.92 -8.85
CA ALA A 43 6.59 2.32 -9.01
C ALA A 43 7.30 3.05 -10.17
N GLY A 44 8.25 2.40 -10.84
CA GLY A 44 9.10 2.99 -11.86
C GLY A 44 10.17 3.92 -11.29
N ASP A 45 10.86 4.65 -12.17
CA ASP A 45 11.99 5.51 -11.81
C ASP A 45 11.61 6.60 -10.81
N ASN A 46 10.37 7.09 -10.88
CA ASN A 46 9.81 8.09 -9.98
C ASN A 46 9.16 7.48 -8.73
N HIS A 47 9.73 6.41 -8.18
CA HIS A 47 9.23 5.67 -7.00
C HIS A 47 9.00 6.50 -5.72
N THR A 48 9.41 7.77 -5.68
CA THR A 48 9.12 8.71 -4.58
C THR A 48 7.89 9.58 -4.84
N THR A 49 7.35 9.61 -6.06
CA THR A 49 6.23 10.45 -6.43
C THR A 49 4.93 9.69 -6.24
N ALA A 50 4.01 10.24 -5.45
CA ALA A 50 2.70 9.65 -5.28
C ALA A 50 1.85 9.90 -6.54
N VAL A 51 1.26 8.83 -7.09
CA VAL A 51 0.38 8.90 -8.25
C VAL A 51 -1.06 8.79 -7.76
N PHE A 52 -1.84 9.82 -8.04
CA PHE A 52 -3.28 9.85 -7.76
C PHE A 52 -4.03 10.01 -9.08
N GLU A 53 -5.06 9.19 -9.28
CA GLU A 53 -5.97 9.39 -10.41
C GLU A 53 -6.69 10.74 -10.25
N PRO A 54 -6.94 11.48 -11.35
CA PRO A 54 -7.57 12.81 -11.28
C PRO A 54 -8.88 12.81 -10.49
N GLU A 55 -9.65 11.74 -10.58
CA GLU A 55 -10.92 11.56 -9.85
C GLU A 55 -10.71 11.44 -8.34
N ALA A 56 -9.66 10.73 -7.91
CA ALA A 56 -9.30 10.61 -6.49
C ALA A 56 -8.88 11.96 -5.91
N THR A 57 -8.11 12.75 -6.67
CA THR A 57 -7.66 14.09 -6.25
C THR A 57 -8.84 15.05 -6.02
N ARG A 58 -9.99 14.84 -6.68
CA ARG A 58 -11.20 15.66 -6.46
C ARG A 58 -11.93 15.33 -5.16
N LEU A 59 -11.69 14.16 -4.58
CA LEU A 59 -12.36 13.69 -3.36
C LEU A 59 -11.52 13.94 -2.11
N LEU A 60 -10.21 14.12 -2.26
CA LEU A 60 -9.27 14.27 -1.15
C LEU A 60 -9.09 15.75 -0.81
N SER A 61 -9.27 16.10 0.48
CA SER A 61 -9.01 17.46 0.96
C SER A 61 -7.53 17.80 0.95
N ARG A 62 -6.67 16.80 1.11
CA ARG A 62 -5.21 16.89 1.11
C ARG A 62 -4.60 15.61 0.55
N ILE A 63 -3.47 15.75 -0.14
CA ILE A 63 -2.64 14.64 -0.59
C ILE A 63 -1.19 14.89 -0.20
N GLU A 64 -0.46 13.81 0.11
CA GLU A 64 1.00 13.88 0.22
C GLU A 64 1.61 13.59 -1.15
N PRO A 65 2.34 14.53 -1.76
CA PRO A 65 2.84 14.38 -3.13
C PRO A 65 4.01 13.39 -3.22
N ARG A 66 4.58 12.98 -2.08
CA ARG A 66 5.74 12.10 -2.02
C ARG A 66 5.53 10.89 -1.12
N ALA A 67 5.89 9.73 -1.64
CA ALA A 67 6.03 8.52 -0.86
C ALA A 67 7.35 8.54 -0.08
N THR A 68 7.29 8.20 1.21
CA THR A 68 8.47 8.04 2.05
C THR A 68 8.83 6.58 2.19
N HIS A 69 10.12 6.25 2.02
CA HIS A 69 10.65 4.90 2.13
C HIS A 69 11.36 4.72 3.47
N TYR A 70 11.04 3.62 4.16
CA TYR A 70 11.60 3.30 5.47
C TYR A 70 12.23 1.92 5.44
N ASP A 71 13.36 1.76 6.13
CA ASP A 71 13.93 0.45 6.41
C ASP A 71 13.30 -0.14 7.67
N VAL A 72 12.77 -1.35 7.58
CA VAL A 72 12.34 -2.10 8.76
C VAL A 72 13.57 -2.61 9.50
N ARG A 73 13.93 -1.96 10.63
CA ARG A 73 15.09 -2.34 11.45
C ARG A 73 14.75 -3.35 12.55
N ALA A 74 13.49 -3.44 12.94
CA ALA A 74 12.97 -4.41 13.90
C ALA A 74 11.48 -4.64 13.65
N ASN A 75 10.98 -5.85 13.94
CA ASN A 75 9.54 -6.14 13.97
C ASN A 75 9.26 -7.23 15.01
N THR A 76 8.03 -7.27 15.52
CA THR A 76 7.56 -8.27 16.48
C THR A 76 6.38 -9.07 15.93
N VAL A 77 6.12 -8.97 14.62
CA VAL A 77 4.99 -9.62 13.97
C VAL A 77 5.32 -11.11 13.85
N ALA A 78 4.53 -11.95 14.51
CA ALA A 78 4.62 -13.39 14.32
C ALA A 78 4.16 -13.73 12.90
N VAL A 79 4.93 -14.57 12.19
CA VAL A 79 4.52 -15.09 10.89
C VAL A 79 3.42 -16.12 11.12
N GLU A 80 2.17 -15.69 11.19
CA GLU A 80 1.03 -16.60 11.06
C GLU A 80 0.89 -16.99 9.59
N THR A 81 0.87 -18.29 9.32
CA THR A 81 0.57 -18.83 7.99
C THR A 81 -0.86 -18.40 7.65
N LEU A 82 -0.99 -17.32 6.88
CA LEU A 82 -2.29 -16.83 6.41
C LEU A 82 -3.00 -17.99 5.70
N LYS A 83 -4.04 -18.54 6.33
CA LYS A 83 -4.95 -19.47 5.66
C LYS A 83 -5.52 -18.74 4.44
N PRO A 84 -5.54 -19.34 3.25
CA PRO A 84 -6.09 -18.70 2.07
C PRO A 84 -7.52 -18.26 2.37
N SER A 85 -7.77 -16.96 2.31
CA SER A 85 -9.10 -16.39 2.45
C SER A 85 -9.96 -16.93 1.31
N SER A 86 -10.98 -17.72 1.64
CA SER A 86 -12.07 -18.08 0.73
C SER A 86 -12.85 -16.79 0.44
N PHE A 87 -12.41 -16.05 -0.57
CA PHE A 87 -13.24 -15.01 -1.18
C PHE A 87 -14.23 -15.75 -2.08
N LYS A 88 -15.51 -15.73 -1.70
CA LYS A 88 -16.58 -16.26 -2.56
C LYS A 88 -16.94 -15.17 -3.55
N ASP A 89 -16.76 -15.47 -4.83
CA ASP A 89 -17.37 -14.75 -5.95
C ASP A 89 -18.88 -14.96 -5.88
N THR A 90 -19.60 -14.11 -5.15
CA THR A 90 -21.05 -13.96 -5.33
C THR A 90 -21.44 -12.58 -4.80
N ASP A 91 -21.67 -11.65 -5.72
CA ASP A 91 -22.84 -10.76 -5.77
C ASP A 91 -22.59 -9.65 -6.81
N LEU A 92 -22.88 -9.99 -8.06
CA LEU A 92 -23.32 -9.08 -9.12
C LEU A 92 -24.77 -9.43 -9.45
#